data_AF-A0A7V4LEH8-F1
#
_entry.id   AF-A0A7V4LEH8-F1
#
_cell.length_a   1.000
_cell.length_b   1.000
_cell.length_c   1.000
_cell.angle_alpha   90.00
_cell.angle_beta   90.00
_cell.angle_gamma   90.00
#
_symmetry.space_group_name_H-M   'P 1'
#
loop_
_entity.id
_entity.type
_entity.pdbx_description
1 polymer ?
#
loop_
_entity_poly.entity_id
_entity_poly.type
_entity_poly.pdbx_seq_one_letter_code
_entity_poly.pdbx_strand_id
1 'polypeptide(L)'
;MSGELDFRPKMLGLVCNWCCYGGADLCGVSRFQYPPFIRLVRVMCSGRVDLLHLLRALADGMDAVFVGGCHINDCHYVTEGNYDAIAMIEVCRELLRRIGIRPERVRLEWVSAGEGIRFAAIMNEYAEQVRTLGPLGRADGEGLDAAELGRRLEAATRLVPFARLALTGRLRPAVRTEEAYRRFFAGDEFRRLFDELLGERLAIGRVLLALRDGPRSAAELARGLGWSASEVARHLRNSSRHGWIRFDAAGGRYALAEG
;
A
#
# COMPACT_ATOMS: atom_id res chain seq x y z
N MET A 1 13.71 17.37 30.56
CA MET A 1 13.94 17.90 29.21
C MET A 1 12.64 17.76 28.44
N SER A 2 12.00 18.88 28.14
CA SER A 2 10.74 18.96 27.39
C SER A 2 11.01 18.63 25.92
N GLY A 3 10.84 17.37 25.53
CA GLY A 3 10.84 16.95 24.13
C GLY A 3 9.43 17.06 23.56
N GLU A 4 9.33 17.52 22.31
CA GLU A 4 8.11 17.59 21.51
C GLU A 4 7.20 16.35 21.71
N LEU A 5 5.89 16.57 21.71
CA LEU A 5 4.84 15.56 21.89
C LEU A 5 5.20 14.25 21.17
N ASP A 6 5.60 13.24 21.95
CA ASP A 6 6.07 11.95 21.48
C ASP A 6 5.08 11.31 20.49
N PHE A 7 5.42 11.27 19.20
CA PHE A 7 4.52 10.74 18.17
C PHE A 7 4.12 9.30 18.52
N ARG A 8 2.80 9.07 18.60
CA ARG A 8 2.19 7.78 18.90
C ARG A 8 1.55 7.23 17.63
N PRO A 9 2.20 6.29 16.92
CA PRO A 9 1.67 5.72 15.71
C PRO A 9 0.28 5.12 15.90
N LYS A 10 -0.59 5.31 14.91
CA LYS A 10 -1.84 4.54 14.79
C LYS A 10 -1.58 3.37 13.86
N MET A 11 -1.54 2.16 14.42
CA MET A 11 -1.30 0.94 13.64
C MET A 11 -2.54 0.03 13.66
N LEU A 12 -2.87 -0.53 12.50
CA LEU A 12 -3.90 -1.55 12.35
C LEU A 12 -3.24 -2.89 12.00
N GLY A 13 -3.57 -3.96 12.71
CA GLY A 13 -3.11 -5.31 12.41
C GLY A 13 -4.22 -6.18 11.84
N LEU A 14 -4.00 -6.84 10.71
CA LEU A 14 -4.87 -7.87 10.15
C LEU A 14 -4.19 -9.21 10.32
N VAL A 15 -4.63 -10.02 11.28
CA VAL A 15 -3.90 -11.23 11.69
C VAL A 15 -4.75 -12.48 11.51
N CYS A 16 -4.13 -13.57 11.03
CA CYS A 16 -4.81 -14.84 10.85
C CYS A 16 -5.21 -15.46 12.20
N ASN A 17 -6.38 -16.11 12.23
CA ASN A 17 -6.95 -16.73 13.41
C ASN A 17 -6.06 -17.84 13.98
N TRP A 18 -5.49 -18.65 13.10
CA TRP A 18 -4.88 -19.93 13.47
C TRP A 18 -3.48 -19.82 14.08
N CYS A 19 -2.67 -18.87 13.60
CA CYS A 19 -1.27 -18.76 14.00
C CYS A 19 -0.99 -17.41 14.67
N CYS A 20 -1.03 -16.32 13.90
CA CYS A 20 -0.58 -15.02 14.41
C CYS A 20 -1.48 -14.47 15.53
N TYR A 21 -2.80 -14.67 15.46
CA TYR A 21 -3.69 -14.31 16.57
C TYR A 21 -3.38 -15.14 17.83
N GLY A 22 -3.12 -16.45 17.68
CA GLY A 22 -2.66 -17.30 18.78
C GLY A 22 -1.31 -16.87 19.37
N GLY A 23 -0.38 -16.41 18.51
CA GLY A 23 0.89 -15.82 18.95
C GLY A 23 0.68 -14.52 19.73
N ALA A 24 -0.28 -13.69 19.32
CA ALA A 24 -0.67 -12.49 20.06
C ALA A 24 -1.33 -12.83 21.42
N ASP A 25 -2.18 -13.86 21.46
CA ASP A 25 -2.78 -14.36 22.71
C ASP A 25 -1.70 -14.89 23.66
N LEU A 26 -0.77 -15.70 23.16
CA LEU A 26 0.35 -16.23 23.93
C LEU A 26 1.26 -15.11 24.45
N CYS A 27 1.47 -14.06 23.66
CA CYS A 27 2.18 -12.86 24.08
C CYS A 27 1.52 -12.22 25.31
N GLY A 28 0.19 -12.07 25.28
CA GLY A 28 -0.60 -11.58 26.41
C GLY A 28 -0.53 -12.49 27.64
N VAL A 29 -0.74 -13.80 27.46
CA VAL A 29 -0.65 -14.81 28.55
C VAL A 29 0.72 -14.81 29.20
N SER A 30 1.78 -14.71 28.39
CA SER A 30 3.18 -14.70 28.85
C SER A 30 3.64 -13.33 29.35
N ARG A 31 2.78 -12.31 29.28
CA ARG A 31 3.06 -10.93 29.71
C ARG A 31 4.23 -10.28 28.98
N PHE A 32 4.52 -10.69 27.74
CA PHE A 32 5.54 -10.01 26.94
C PHE A 32 5.03 -8.63 26.54
N GLN A 33 5.82 -7.59 26.84
CA GLN A 33 5.40 -6.21 26.63
C GLN A 33 5.76 -5.71 25.24
N TYR A 34 4.88 -4.91 24.66
CA TYR A 34 5.10 -4.14 23.43
C TYR A 34 4.26 -2.85 23.48
N PRO A 35 4.57 -1.82 22.68
CA PRO A 35 3.84 -0.56 22.69
C PRO A 35 2.36 -0.71 22.34
N PRO A 36 1.44 -0.01 23.03
CA PRO A 36 -0.02 -0.17 22.86
C PRO A 36 -0.58 0.59 21.63
N PHE A 37 0.18 0.63 20.53
CA PHE A 37 -0.14 1.40 19.33
C PHE A 37 -1.00 0.63 18.33
N ILE A 38 -0.82 -0.69 18.27
CA ILE A 38 -1.51 -1.56 17.32
C ILE A 38 -2.88 -1.99 17.83
N ARG A 39 -3.86 -2.05 16.91
CA ARG A 39 -5.19 -2.64 17.13
C ARG A 39 -5.38 -3.80 16.17
N LEU A 40 -5.65 -4.99 16.69
CA LEU A 40 -5.75 -6.21 15.89
C LEU A 40 -7.20 -6.45 15.44
N VAL A 41 -7.35 -6.77 14.17
CA VAL A 41 -8.55 -7.30 13.53
C VAL A 41 -8.25 -8.73 13.10
N ARG A 42 -9.07 -9.64 13.60
CA ARG A 42 -8.94 -11.07 13.31
C ARG A 42 -9.55 -11.39 11.95
N VAL A 43 -8.80 -12.09 11.11
CA VAL A 43 -9.29 -12.75 9.89
C VAL A 43 -8.98 -14.23 9.94
N MET A 44 -9.68 -15.05 9.17
CA MET A 44 -9.44 -16.50 9.21
C MET A 44 -8.06 -16.89 8.64
N CYS A 45 -7.64 -16.25 7.54
CA CYS A 45 -6.37 -16.49 6.88
C CYS A 45 -5.74 -15.14 6.46
N SER A 46 -4.42 -15.05 6.40
CA SER A 46 -3.75 -13.87 5.82
C SER A 46 -4.13 -13.68 4.34
N GLY A 47 -4.45 -14.75 3.62
CA GLY A 47 -4.99 -14.69 2.26
C GLY A 47 -6.37 -14.02 2.14
N ARG A 48 -7.07 -13.76 3.25
CA ARG A 48 -8.30 -12.96 3.27
C ARG A 48 -8.02 -11.46 3.15
N VAL A 49 -6.81 -11.04 3.52
CA VAL A 49 -6.39 -9.64 3.41
C VAL A 49 -6.34 -9.25 1.94
N ASP A 50 -6.77 -8.03 1.65
CA ASP A 50 -6.95 -7.52 0.29
C ASP A 50 -6.43 -6.08 0.27
N LEU A 51 -5.99 -5.63 -0.89
CA LEU A 51 -5.48 -4.28 -1.11
C LEU A 51 -6.42 -3.20 -0.57
N LEU A 52 -7.75 -3.40 -0.70
CA LEU A 52 -8.72 -2.44 -0.21
C LEU A 52 -8.64 -2.25 1.30
N HIS A 53 -8.39 -3.31 2.09
CA HIS A 53 -8.25 -3.16 3.54
C HIS A 53 -7.02 -2.30 3.90
N LEU A 54 -5.90 -2.53 3.20
CA LEU A 54 -4.64 -1.83 3.45
C LEU A 54 -4.75 -0.35 3.07
N LEU A 55 -5.20 -0.08 1.84
CA LEU A 55 -5.33 1.28 1.32
C LEU A 55 -6.40 2.07 2.09
N ARG A 56 -7.51 1.42 2.46
CA ARG A 56 -8.56 2.06 3.27
C ARG A 56 -8.06 2.41 4.67
N ALA A 57 -7.33 1.51 5.32
CA ALA A 57 -6.77 1.79 6.64
C ALA A 57 -5.85 3.02 6.62
N LEU A 58 -4.97 3.13 5.62
CA LEU A 58 -4.14 4.33 5.44
C LEU A 58 -4.98 5.57 5.13
N ALA A 59 -5.99 5.46 4.27
CA ALA A 59 -6.88 6.58 3.93
C ALA A 59 -7.72 7.07 5.13
N ASP A 60 -8.06 6.18 6.06
CA ASP A 60 -8.74 6.49 7.31
C ASP A 60 -7.77 6.98 8.42
N GLY A 61 -6.50 7.21 8.08
CA GLY A 61 -5.53 7.86 8.97
C GLY A 61 -4.75 6.92 9.88
N MET A 62 -4.62 5.64 9.53
CA MET A 62 -3.59 4.78 10.12
C MET A 62 -2.22 5.15 9.56
N ASP A 63 -1.21 5.21 10.42
CA ASP A 63 0.18 5.50 10.03
C ASP A 63 0.86 4.28 9.40
N ALA A 64 0.39 3.08 9.76
CA ALA A 64 0.91 1.81 9.28
C ALA A 64 -0.11 0.66 9.42
N VAL A 65 0.07 -0.36 8.60
CA VAL A 65 -0.75 -1.57 8.58
C VAL A 65 0.15 -2.81 8.68
N PHE A 66 -0.11 -3.63 9.69
CA PHE A 66 0.54 -4.91 9.91
C PHE A 66 -0.34 -6.05 9.39
N VAL A 67 0.26 -7.04 8.76
CA VAL A 67 -0.41 -8.28 8.36
C VAL A 67 0.36 -9.47 8.95
N GLY A 68 -0.36 -10.31 9.69
CA GLY A 68 0.22 -11.47 10.36
C GLY A 68 -0.36 -12.78 9.83
N GLY A 69 0.49 -13.71 9.44
CA GLY A 69 0.10 -15.04 8.95
C GLY A 69 0.79 -16.19 9.66
N CYS A 70 0.39 -17.41 9.28
CA CYS A 70 1.16 -18.62 9.58
C CYS A 70 2.48 -18.61 8.79
N HIS A 71 3.48 -19.33 9.28
CA HIS A 71 4.68 -19.61 8.49
C HIS A 71 4.33 -20.22 7.14
N ILE A 72 5.23 -20.03 6.18
CA ILE A 72 5.05 -20.60 4.85
C ILE A 72 5.11 -22.12 4.95
N ASN A 73 4.17 -22.79 4.27
CA ASN A 73 3.90 -24.23 4.35
C ASN A 73 3.23 -24.71 5.66
N ASP A 74 2.92 -23.81 6.60
CA ASP A 74 2.14 -24.08 7.81
C ASP A 74 0.74 -23.45 7.75
N CYS A 75 0.24 -23.13 6.55
CA CYS A 75 -1.08 -22.53 6.40
C CYS A 75 -2.16 -23.53 6.85
N HIS A 76 -3.04 -23.11 7.76
CA HIS A 76 -4.18 -23.94 8.16
C HIS A 76 -5.08 -24.32 6.97
N TYR A 77 -5.17 -23.43 5.97
CA TYR A 77 -5.92 -23.70 4.75
C TYR A 77 -4.97 -24.27 3.68
N VAL A 78 -5.26 -25.49 3.22
CA VAL A 78 -4.51 -26.24 2.20
C VAL A 78 -4.33 -25.47 0.89
N THR A 79 -5.20 -24.49 0.62
CA THR A 79 -5.05 -23.57 -0.51
C THR A 79 -3.90 -22.59 -0.36
N GLU A 80 -3.10 -22.64 0.72
CA GLU A 80 -1.87 -21.88 0.91
C GLU A 80 -2.05 -20.36 0.69
N GLY A 81 -3.07 -19.79 1.37
CA GLY A 81 -3.43 -18.37 1.22
C GLY A 81 -2.37 -17.39 1.75
N ASN A 82 -1.40 -17.85 2.54
CA ASN A 82 -0.23 -17.08 2.94
C ASN A 82 0.67 -16.71 1.74
N TYR A 83 0.76 -17.53 0.69
CA TYR A 83 1.45 -17.14 -0.55
C TYR A 83 0.70 -16.03 -1.29
N ASP A 84 -0.63 -16.10 -1.36
CA ASP A 84 -1.42 -15.04 -1.98
C ASP A 84 -1.28 -13.72 -1.20
N ALA A 85 -1.11 -13.79 0.13
CA ALA A 85 -0.80 -12.63 0.96
C ALA A 85 0.56 -12.00 0.62
N ILE A 86 1.60 -12.78 0.30
CA ILE A 86 2.90 -12.23 -0.16
C ILE A 86 2.67 -11.40 -1.43
N ALA A 87 2.05 -12.00 -2.45
CA ALA A 87 1.84 -11.32 -3.73
C ALA A 87 1.02 -10.04 -3.57
N MET A 88 -0.04 -10.10 -2.76
CA MET A 88 -0.89 -8.94 -2.46
C MET A 88 -0.09 -7.82 -1.76
N ILE A 89 0.75 -8.16 -0.78
CA ILE A 89 1.56 -7.16 -0.05
C ILE A 89 2.63 -6.54 -0.94
N GLU A 90 3.30 -7.32 -1.80
CA GLU A 90 4.31 -6.79 -2.72
C GLU A 90 3.69 -5.85 -3.78
N VAL A 91 2.52 -6.20 -4.32
CA VAL A 91 1.75 -5.30 -5.19
C VAL A 91 1.32 -4.04 -4.42
N CYS A 92 0.91 -4.16 -3.15
CA CYS A 92 0.57 -3.01 -2.33
C CYS A 92 1.78 -2.08 -2.13
N ARG A 93 2.94 -2.63 -1.79
CA ARG A 93 4.18 -1.87 -1.57
C ARG A 93 4.62 -1.14 -2.84
N GLU A 94 4.53 -1.79 -4.00
CA GLU A 94 4.81 -1.14 -5.27
C GLU A 94 3.81 -0.02 -5.56
N LEU A 95 2.51 -0.23 -5.32
CA LEU A 95 1.49 0.83 -5.43
C LEU A 95 1.83 2.03 -4.54
N LEU A 96 2.15 1.80 -3.26
CA LEU A 96 2.53 2.86 -2.31
C LEU A 96 3.76 3.63 -2.80
N ARG A 97 4.80 2.93 -3.24
CA ARG A 97 6.02 3.54 -3.82
C ARG A 97 5.68 4.44 -5.00
N ARG A 98 4.82 3.98 -5.93
CA ARG A 98 4.42 4.73 -7.13
C ARG A 98 3.57 5.97 -6.84
N ILE A 99 2.94 6.01 -5.66
CA ILE A 99 2.23 7.20 -5.17
C ILE A 99 3.04 7.98 -4.13
N GLY A 100 4.33 7.69 -3.96
CA GLY A 100 5.20 8.43 -3.05
C GLY A 100 4.84 8.26 -1.57
N ILE A 101 4.28 7.11 -1.19
CA ILE A 101 4.10 6.70 0.19
C ILE A 101 5.12 5.61 0.50
N ARG A 102 5.72 5.65 1.68
CA ARG A 102 6.75 4.71 2.11
C ARG A 102 6.18 3.29 2.18
N PRO A 103 6.70 2.32 1.40
CA PRO A 103 6.17 0.95 1.39
C PRO A 103 6.32 0.24 2.75
N GLU A 104 7.24 0.70 3.60
CA GLU A 104 7.47 0.20 4.96
C GLU A 104 6.26 0.41 5.89
N ARG A 105 5.32 1.29 5.51
CA ARG A 105 4.03 1.44 6.20
C ARG A 105 3.12 0.21 6.08
N VAL A 106 3.49 -0.77 5.27
CA VAL A 106 2.82 -2.08 5.21
C VAL A 106 3.84 -3.18 5.49
N ARG A 107 3.67 -3.90 6.61
CA ARG A 107 4.55 -5.00 7.04
C ARG A 107 3.79 -6.32 7.07
N LEU A 108 4.35 -7.35 6.44
CA LEU A 108 3.88 -8.73 6.48
C LEU A 108 4.88 -9.54 7.29
N GLU A 109 4.39 -10.32 8.25
CA GLU A 109 5.21 -11.19 9.10
C GLU A 109 4.54 -12.54 9.35
N TRP A 110 5.38 -13.52 9.66
CA TRP A 110 4.97 -14.88 9.98
C TRP A 110 5.22 -15.18 11.47
N VAL A 111 4.15 -15.59 12.15
CA VAL A 111 4.14 -15.87 13.59
C VAL A 111 3.25 -17.09 13.84
N SER A 112 3.83 -18.15 14.39
CA SER A 112 3.11 -19.33 14.85
C SER A 112 2.34 -19.05 16.15
N ALA A 113 1.40 -19.93 16.49
CA ALA A 113 0.66 -19.81 17.75
C ALA A 113 1.56 -19.93 19.00
N GLY A 114 2.71 -20.61 18.88
CA GLY A 114 3.70 -20.78 19.96
C GLY A 114 4.71 -19.64 20.09
N GLU A 115 4.62 -18.61 19.25
CA GLU A 115 5.66 -17.59 19.09
C GLU A 115 5.30 -16.24 19.72
N GLY A 116 4.81 -16.25 20.97
CA GLY A 116 4.43 -15.02 21.68
C GLY A 116 5.57 -14.02 21.86
N ILE A 117 6.78 -14.50 22.13
CA ILE A 117 7.98 -13.65 22.27
C ILE A 117 8.35 -12.98 20.93
N ARG A 118 8.22 -13.72 19.81
CA ARG A 118 8.45 -13.20 18.46
C ARG A 118 7.41 -12.12 18.12
N PHE A 119 6.14 -12.35 18.44
CA PHE A 119 5.10 -11.34 18.25
C PHE A 119 5.46 -10.02 18.97
N ALA A 120 5.83 -10.10 20.26
CA ALA A 120 6.27 -8.92 21.01
C ALA A 120 7.48 -8.23 20.37
N ALA A 121 8.50 -8.99 19.96
CA ALA A 121 9.69 -8.44 19.29
C ALA A 121 9.32 -7.68 18.00
N ILE A 122 8.51 -8.29 17.13
CA ILE A 122 8.04 -7.66 15.89
C ILE A 122 7.23 -6.39 16.17
N MET A 123 6.35 -6.39 17.19
CA MET A 123 5.57 -5.19 17.54
C MET A 123 6.46 -4.06 18.04
N ASN A 124 7.50 -4.35 18.83
CA ASN A 124 8.48 -3.36 19.27
C ASN A 124 9.27 -2.79 18.07
N GLU A 125 9.82 -3.66 17.22
CA GLU A 125 10.55 -3.25 16.01
C GLU A 125 9.68 -2.41 15.08
N TYR A 126 8.45 -2.83 14.85
CA TYR A 126 7.58 -2.14 13.91
C TYR A 126 7.09 -0.80 14.46
N ALA A 127 6.79 -0.74 15.76
CA ALA A 127 6.47 0.53 16.41
C ALA A 127 7.62 1.54 16.26
N GLU A 128 8.87 1.10 16.47
CA GLU A 128 10.03 1.97 16.34
C GLU A 128 10.29 2.40 14.89
N GLN A 129 10.12 1.48 13.94
CA GLN A 129 10.20 1.79 12.52
C GLN A 129 9.18 2.86 12.13
N VAL A 130 7.92 2.72 12.56
CA VAL A 130 6.85 3.68 12.23
C VAL A 130 7.05 5.01 12.95
N ARG A 131 7.60 5.01 14.17
CA ARG A 131 7.99 6.25 14.86
C ARG A 131 9.08 7.01 14.11
N THR A 132 10.09 6.30 13.64
CA THR A 132 11.16 6.86 12.80
C THR A 132 10.62 7.41 11.48
N LEU A 133 9.66 6.71 10.86
CA LEU A 133 8.98 7.23 9.67
C LEU A 133 8.19 8.50 9.98
N GLY A 134 7.50 8.55 11.11
CA GLY A 134 6.61 9.64 11.48
C GLY A 134 5.20 9.51 10.88
N PRO A 135 4.34 10.54 11.08
CA PRO A 135 2.95 10.52 10.66
C PRO A 135 2.78 10.27 9.15
N LEU A 136 1.71 9.58 8.75
CA LEU A 136 1.39 9.38 7.33
C LEU A 136 1.28 10.71 6.57
N GLY A 137 1.93 10.78 5.40
CA GLY A 137 2.03 11.95 4.55
C GLY A 137 3.14 12.91 4.96
N ARG A 138 3.55 12.92 6.23
CA ARG A 138 4.55 13.85 6.78
C ARG A 138 5.91 13.20 7.06
N ALA A 139 6.07 11.93 6.73
CA ALA A 139 7.35 11.25 6.84
C ALA A 139 8.42 11.88 5.95
N ASP A 140 9.68 11.67 6.34
CA ASP A 140 10.84 11.98 5.52
C ASP A 140 10.71 11.28 4.15
N GLY A 141 10.58 12.11 3.11
CA GLY A 141 10.42 11.70 1.72
C GLY A 141 8.98 11.58 1.21
N GLU A 142 7.95 11.77 2.05
CA GLU A 142 6.55 11.86 1.58
C GLU A 142 6.16 13.31 1.30
N GLY A 143 6.25 14.20 2.30
CA GLY A 143 6.01 15.64 2.13
C GLY A 143 4.64 16.01 1.56
N LEU A 144 3.59 15.22 1.85
CA LEU A 144 2.26 15.36 1.31
C LEU A 144 1.33 16.09 2.29
N ASP A 145 0.63 17.10 1.79
CA ASP A 145 -0.53 17.63 2.51
C ASP A 145 -1.68 16.59 2.53
N ALA A 146 -2.66 16.81 3.41
CA ALA A 146 -3.75 15.86 3.61
C ALA A 146 -4.62 15.67 2.35
N ALA A 147 -4.79 16.71 1.54
CA ALA A 147 -5.59 16.63 0.32
C ALA A 147 -4.87 15.82 -0.76
N GLU A 148 -3.56 16.02 -0.92
CA GLU A 148 -2.73 15.27 -1.84
C GLU A 148 -2.58 13.81 -1.43
N LEU A 149 -2.32 13.55 -0.14
CA LEU A 149 -2.31 12.20 0.40
C LEU A 149 -3.63 11.47 0.08
N GLY A 150 -4.76 12.13 0.32
CA GLY A 150 -6.09 11.62 0.01
C GLY A 150 -6.27 11.28 -1.47
N ARG A 151 -5.91 12.21 -2.38
CA ARG A 151 -5.98 11.97 -3.83
C ARG A 151 -5.10 10.80 -4.27
N ARG A 152 -3.89 10.66 -3.70
CA ARG A 152 -2.96 9.59 -4.04
C ARG A 152 -3.45 8.22 -3.59
N LEU A 153 -3.95 8.11 -2.35
CA LEU A 153 -4.57 6.89 -1.85
C LEU A 153 -5.86 6.55 -2.61
N GLU A 154 -6.65 7.54 -3.01
CA GLU A 154 -7.82 7.35 -3.86
C GLU A 154 -7.44 6.79 -5.23
N ALA A 155 -6.38 7.32 -5.86
CA ALA A 155 -5.87 6.82 -7.14
C ALA A 155 -5.48 5.35 -7.06
N ALA A 156 -4.75 4.95 -6.00
CA ALA A 156 -4.38 3.56 -5.76
C ALA A 156 -5.61 2.68 -5.46
N THR A 157 -6.57 3.19 -4.68
CA THR A 157 -7.80 2.46 -4.33
C THR A 157 -8.64 2.14 -5.56
N ARG A 158 -8.73 3.07 -6.53
CA ARG A 158 -9.43 2.84 -7.80
C ARG A 158 -8.81 1.73 -8.66
N LEU A 159 -7.54 1.36 -8.41
CA LEU A 159 -6.89 0.26 -9.12
C LEU A 159 -7.19 -1.12 -8.56
N VAL A 160 -7.76 -1.22 -7.36
CA VAL A 160 -7.98 -2.51 -6.67
C VAL A 160 -8.66 -3.55 -7.57
N PRO A 161 -9.75 -3.25 -8.33
CA PRO A 161 -10.36 -4.23 -9.22
C PRO A 161 -9.40 -4.79 -10.27
N PHE A 162 -8.57 -3.93 -10.88
CA PHE A 162 -7.58 -4.33 -11.87
C PHE A 162 -6.41 -5.09 -11.25
N ALA A 163 -5.97 -4.66 -10.07
CA ALA A 163 -4.91 -5.33 -9.32
C ALA A 163 -5.33 -6.74 -8.88
N ARG A 164 -6.60 -6.95 -8.49
CA ARG A 164 -7.15 -8.29 -8.21
C ARG A 164 -7.06 -9.18 -9.44
N LEU A 165 -7.50 -8.70 -10.61
CA LEU A 165 -7.39 -9.46 -11.85
C LEU A 165 -5.93 -9.80 -12.18
N ALA A 166 -5.03 -8.81 -12.05
CA ALA A 166 -3.61 -9.00 -12.30
C ALA A 166 -2.97 -10.03 -11.34
N LEU A 167 -3.34 -10.00 -10.05
CA LEU A 167 -2.89 -10.94 -9.02
C LEU A 167 -3.38 -12.38 -9.28
N THR A 168 -4.59 -12.56 -9.81
CA THR A 168 -5.07 -13.90 -10.20
C THR A 168 -4.34 -14.49 -11.40
N GLY A 169 -3.75 -13.63 -12.24
CA GLY A 169 -3.04 -14.02 -13.46
C GLY A 169 -1.53 -13.86 -13.34
N ARG A 170 -1.02 -12.68 -13.71
CA ARG A 170 0.39 -12.43 -14.09
C ARG A 170 1.25 -11.83 -12.98
N LEU A 171 0.68 -11.25 -11.92
CA LEU A 171 1.44 -10.63 -10.82
C LEU A 171 1.73 -11.60 -9.67
N ARG A 172 1.98 -12.87 -9.99
CA ARG A 172 2.45 -13.87 -9.04
C ARG A 172 3.24 -14.96 -9.74
N PRO A 173 4.19 -15.63 -9.06
CA PRO A 173 4.85 -16.81 -9.59
C PRO A 173 3.88 -17.97 -9.82
N ALA A 174 4.17 -18.79 -10.83
CA ALA A 174 3.41 -20.02 -11.09
C ALA A 174 3.63 -21.10 -10.01
N VAL A 175 4.80 -21.10 -9.38
CA VAL A 175 5.18 -22.07 -8.35
C VAL A 175 5.15 -21.42 -6.97
N ARG A 176 4.46 -22.05 -6.02
CA ARG A 176 4.36 -21.60 -4.63
C ARG A 176 5.52 -22.13 -3.79
N THR A 177 6.65 -21.46 -3.91
CA THR A 177 7.81 -21.62 -3.02
C THR A 177 8.33 -20.25 -2.60
N GLU A 178 8.88 -20.15 -1.39
CA GLU A 178 9.44 -18.89 -0.89
C GLU A 178 10.47 -18.29 -1.85
N GLU A 179 11.34 -19.14 -2.39
CA GLU A 179 12.39 -18.71 -3.31
C GLU A 179 11.82 -18.18 -4.64
N ALA A 180 10.78 -18.80 -5.18
CA ALA A 180 10.13 -18.32 -6.40
C ALA A 180 9.49 -16.93 -6.18
N TYR A 181 8.83 -16.73 -5.03
CA TYR A 181 8.23 -15.44 -4.66
C TYR A 181 9.30 -14.38 -4.43
N ARG A 182 10.34 -14.68 -3.64
CA ARG A 182 11.46 -13.77 -3.39
C ARG A 182 12.10 -13.31 -4.69
N ARG A 183 12.45 -14.26 -5.57
CA ARG A 183 13.10 -13.95 -6.86
C ARG A 183 12.21 -13.12 -7.77
N PHE A 184 10.92 -13.45 -7.87
CA PHE A 184 9.99 -12.74 -8.75
C PHE A 184 9.80 -11.28 -8.32
N PHE A 185 9.50 -11.03 -7.04
CA PHE A 185 9.23 -9.68 -6.55
C PHE A 185 10.50 -8.81 -6.40
N ALA A 186 11.69 -9.42 -6.27
CA ALA A 186 12.96 -8.69 -6.32
C ALA A 186 13.39 -8.34 -7.76
N GLY A 187 12.94 -9.09 -8.76
CA GLY A 187 13.36 -8.99 -10.15
C GLY A 187 12.67 -7.88 -10.95
N ASP A 188 13.25 -7.55 -12.11
CA ASP A 188 12.69 -6.58 -13.06
C ASP A 188 11.41 -7.06 -13.73
N GLU A 189 11.20 -8.38 -13.77
CA GLU A 189 9.99 -8.97 -14.35
C GLU A 189 8.73 -8.44 -13.66
N PHE A 190 8.71 -8.43 -12.32
CA PHE A 190 7.59 -7.90 -11.55
C PHE A 190 7.34 -6.42 -11.87
N ARG A 191 8.39 -5.58 -11.87
CA ARG A 191 8.28 -4.15 -12.18
C ARG A 191 7.69 -3.91 -13.57
N ARG A 192 8.19 -4.63 -14.57
CA ARG A 192 7.70 -4.56 -15.95
C ARG A 192 6.24 -4.95 -16.06
N LEU A 193 5.84 -6.06 -15.43
CA LEU A 193 4.45 -6.53 -15.43
C LEU A 193 3.53 -5.56 -14.69
N PHE A 194 3.99 -4.99 -13.58
CA PHE A 194 3.25 -3.99 -12.84
C PHE A 194 3.00 -2.75 -13.71
N ASP A 195 4.04 -2.24 -14.39
CA ASP A 195 3.93 -1.08 -15.28
C ASP A 195 2.97 -1.33 -16.44
N GLU A 196 3.05 -2.51 -17.06
CA GLU A 196 2.18 -2.93 -18.15
C GLU A 196 0.70 -3.02 -17.71
N LEU A 197 0.45 -3.63 -16.55
CA LEU A 197 -0.91 -3.97 -16.13
C LEU A 197 -1.60 -2.83 -15.36
N LEU A 198 -0.84 -2.10 -14.54
CA LEU A 198 -1.38 -1.13 -13.58
C LEU A 198 -0.79 0.28 -13.75
N GLY A 199 0.44 0.42 -14.26
CA GLY A 199 1.17 1.69 -14.32
C GLY A 199 0.44 2.80 -15.07
N GLU A 200 0.02 2.55 -16.31
CA GLU A 200 -0.69 3.55 -17.12
C GLU A 200 -2.03 3.97 -16.48
N ARG A 201 -2.77 3.00 -15.92
CA ARG A 201 -4.05 3.27 -15.23
C ARG A 201 -3.84 4.12 -13.97
N LEU A 202 -2.77 3.84 -13.20
CA LEU A 202 -2.40 4.65 -12.03
C LEU A 202 -2.12 6.10 -12.45
N ALA A 203 -1.32 6.27 -13.49
CA ALA A 203 -0.91 7.58 -13.96
C ALA A 203 -2.12 8.40 -14.45
N ILE A 204 -2.97 7.81 -15.28
CA ILE A 204 -4.23 8.45 -15.70
C ILE A 204 -5.08 8.82 -14.50
N GLY A 205 -5.27 7.89 -13.54
CA GLY A 205 -6.05 8.15 -12.33
C GLY A 205 -5.53 9.34 -11.53
N ARG A 206 -4.20 9.47 -11.39
CA ARG A 206 -3.56 10.63 -10.73
C ARG A 206 -3.80 11.94 -11.48
N VAL A 207 -3.73 11.94 -12.81
CA VAL A 207 -4.03 13.13 -13.62
C VAL A 207 -5.49 13.56 -13.43
N LEU A 208 -6.44 12.63 -13.56
CA LEU A 208 -7.86 12.94 -13.41
C LEU A 208 -8.19 13.47 -12.01
N LEU A 209 -7.61 12.88 -10.96
CA LEU A 209 -7.81 13.35 -9.59
C LEU A 209 -7.17 14.71 -9.32
N ALA A 210 -6.03 15.03 -9.94
CA ALA A 210 -5.44 16.36 -9.85
C ALA A 210 -6.30 17.45 -10.51
N LEU A 211 -7.06 17.09 -11.55
CA LEU A 211 -7.99 17.99 -12.25
C LEU A 211 -9.37 18.10 -11.59
N ARG A 212 -9.66 17.28 -10.57
CA ARG A 212 -10.96 17.29 -9.87
C ARG A 212 -11.27 18.63 -9.20
N ASP A 213 -10.24 19.27 -8.66
CA ASP A 213 -10.38 20.54 -7.92
C ASP A 213 -10.34 21.78 -8.84
N GLY A 214 -10.27 21.57 -10.17
CA GLY A 214 -10.35 22.63 -11.18
C GLY A 214 -9.31 22.51 -12.31
N PRO A 215 -9.43 23.35 -13.34
CA PRO A 215 -8.55 23.30 -14.50
C PRO A 215 -7.08 23.62 -14.17
N ARG A 216 -6.13 22.86 -14.73
CA ARG A 216 -4.68 23.04 -14.52
C ARG A 216 -3.90 23.01 -15.83
N SER A 217 -2.84 23.80 -15.89
CA SER A 217 -1.82 23.72 -16.96
C SER A 217 -0.96 22.47 -16.82
N ALA A 218 -0.30 22.07 -17.92
CA ALA A 218 0.65 20.96 -17.90
C ALA A 218 1.81 21.19 -16.91
N ALA A 219 2.24 22.44 -16.72
CA ALA A 219 3.31 22.78 -15.78
C ALA A 219 2.86 22.64 -14.31
N GLU A 220 1.63 23.04 -13.98
CA GLU A 220 1.06 22.83 -12.65
C GLU A 220 0.91 21.33 -12.34
N LEU A 221 0.48 20.53 -13.33
CA LEU A 221 0.39 19.07 -13.18
C LEU A 221 1.76 18.42 -13.01
N ALA A 222 2.77 18.82 -13.79
CA ALA A 222 4.14 18.31 -13.66
C ALA A 222 4.71 18.55 -12.25
N ARG A 223 4.57 19.78 -11.74
CA ARG A 223 5.00 20.11 -10.37
C ARG A 223 4.23 19.33 -9.31
N GLY A 224 2.90 19.28 -9.40
CA GLY A 224 2.06 18.61 -8.40
C GLY A 224 2.22 17.09 -8.38
N LEU A 225 2.42 16.47 -9.55
CA LEU A 225 2.57 15.02 -9.67
C LEU A 225 4.01 14.54 -9.46
N GLY A 226 4.99 15.45 -9.54
CA GLY A 226 6.41 15.15 -9.47
C GLY A 226 6.92 14.45 -10.74
N TRP A 227 6.35 14.80 -11.90
CA TRP A 227 6.67 14.19 -13.20
C TRP A 227 7.38 15.17 -14.11
N SER A 228 8.13 14.64 -15.07
CA SER A 228 8.67 15.45 -16.17
C SER A 228 7.55 15.99 -17.04
N ALA A 229 7.80 17.12 -17.72
CA ALA A 229 6.85 17.69 -18.66
C ALA A 229 6.47 16.72 -19.79
N SER A 230 7.41 15.86 -20.21
CA SER A 230 7.19 14.84 -21.24
C SER A 230 6.22 13.75 -20.77
N GLU A 231 6.39 13.26 -19.54
CA GLU A 231 5.50 12.26 -18.94
C GLU A 231 4.06 12.78 -18.78
N VAL A 232 3.91 14.01 -18.26
CA VAL A 232 2.59 14.65 -18.15
C VAL A 232 1.96 14.81 -19.53
N ALA A 233 2.71 15.32 -20.52
CA ALA A 233 2.19 15.52 -21.86
C ALA A 233 1.75 14.20 -22.51
N ARG A 234 2.47 13.10 -22.26
CA ARG A 234 2.09 11.76 -22.74
C ARG A 234 0.73 11.33 -22.18
N HIS A 235 0.54 11.45 -20.86
CA HIS A 235 -0.72 11.06 -20.22
C HIS A 235 -1.89 12.00 -20.54
N LEU A 236 -1.63 13.30 -20.69
CA LEU A 236 -2.64 14.27 -21.13
C LEU A 236 -3.13 13.96 -22.55
N ARG A 237 -2.22 13.73 -23.51
CA ARG A 237 -2.59 13.31 -24.87
C ARG A 237 -3.42 12.02 -24.85
N ASN A 238 -3.01 11.05 -24.04
CA ASN A 238 -3.75 9.79 -23.91
C ASN A 238 -5.16 10.01 -23.35
N SER A 239 -5.28 10.81 -22.28
CA SER A 239 -6.55 11.10 -21.62
C SER A 239 -7.50 11.93 -22.51
N SER A 240 -6.97 12.88 -23.29
CA SER A 240 -7.74 13.65 -24.26
C SER A 240 -8.26 12.78 -25.41
N ARG A 241 -7.45 11.84 -25.91
CA ARG A 241 -7.90 10.89 -26.95
C ARG A 241 -9.06 10.01 -26.51
N HIS A 242 -9.15 9.69 -25.22
CA HIS A 242 -10.25 8.94 -24.63
C HIS A 242 -11.44 9.82 -24.21
N GLY A 243 -11.36 11.14 -24.39
CA GLY A 243 -12.43 12.07 -24.04
C GLY A 243 -12.60 12.31 -22.54
N TRP A 244 -11.64 11.93 -21.69
CA TRP A 244 -11.75 12.15 -20.24
C TRP A 244 -11.39 13.56 -19.79
N ILE A 245 -10.61 14.28 -20.62
CA ILE A 245 -10.19 15.66 -20.33
C ILE A 245 -10.31 16.52 -21.59
N ARG A 246 -10.65 17.79 -21.39
CA ARG A 246 -10.69 18.84 -22.42
C ARG A 246 -9.52 19.81 -22.25
N PHE A 247 -9.02 20.32 -23.37
CA PHE A 247 -8.01 21.38 -23.39
C PHE A 247 -8.64 22.70 -23.81
N ASP A 248 -8.54 23.71 -22.96
CA ASP A 248 -8.91 25.08 -23.30
C ASP A 248 -7.68 25.80 -23.89
N ALA A 249 -7.74 26.09 -25.19
CA ALA A 249 -6.68 26.76 -25.92
C ALA A 249 -6.50 28.22 -25.52
N ALA A 250 -7.55 28.90 -25.00
CA ALA A 250 -7.46 30.29 -24.59
C ALA A 250 -6.70 30.45 -23.27
N GLY A 251 -6.89 29.50 -22.34
CA GLY A 251 -6.20 29.48 -21.04
C GLY A 251 -4.94 28.60 -20.99
N GLY A 252 -4.72 27.72 -21.97
CA GLY A 252 -3.65 26.71 -21.91
C GLY A 252 -3.84 25.69 -20.77
N ARG A 253 -5.10 25.42 -20.39
CA ARG A 253 -5.44 24.59 -19.22
C ARG A 253 -6.21 23.34 -19.64
N TYR A 254 -6.01 22.27 -18.89
CA TYR A 254 -6.76 21.03 -19.00
C TYR A 254 -7.81 20.98 -17.91
N ALA A 255 -8.99 20.48 -18.22
CA ALA A 255 -10.08 20.23 -17.28
C ALA A 255 -10.65 18.84 -17.52
N LEU A 256 -11.34 18.27 -16.54
CA LEU A 256 -12.16 17.08 -16.76
C LEU A 256 -13.19 17.39 -17.86
N ALA A 257 -13.45 16.42 -18.74
CA ALA A 257 -14.60 16.50 -19.62
C ALA A 257 -15.86 16.47 -18.75
N GLU A 258 -16.74 17.45 -18.93
CA GLU A 258 -18.07 17.39 -18.31
C GLU A 258 -18.82 16.21 -18.94
N GLY A 259 -19.32 15.31 -18.09
CA GLY A 259 -20.18 14.21 -18.51
C GLY A 259 -21.59 14.69 -18.80
#